data_AF-A0A973G4M3-F1
#
_entry.id   AF-A0A973G4M3-F1
#
_cell.length_a   1.000
_cell.length_b   1.000
_cell.length_c   1.000
_cell.angle_alpha   90.00
_cell.angle_beta   90.00
_cell.angle_gamma   90.00
#
_symmetry.space_group_name_H-M   'P 1'
#
loop_
_entity.id
_entity.type
_entity.pdbx_description
1 polymer ?
#
loop_
_entity_poly.entity_id
_entity_poly.type
_entity_poly.pdbx_seq_one_letter_code
_entity_poly.pdbx_strand_id
1 'polypeptide(L)'
;MITAHESSLIGIDGRPRFGIYSGPLTSLNLEDFRPYGQKSGTSFARSRILKYRIKRWEYLGVCNNDIIFGIAVVRLGYMCTLFAYLFERRSARISEYEILTPGGGAAIFEGTSQTGGITFKSGKTAVRMTSDPETIAVEGAVKGELSVSLSFRKYREPLVCLTRTGLKGFNYTHKEAGIPVRGTIHHKGVSWDIQEMQSFGVQDYTLGYLARQTFWNWASGGGIDREGTRIGFNLVQGVNETGFTENVFWVNGRLVKTDVVDFRYDDVDIMKPWHIKSNDGRVRLQFLPEGKRSANINAGLIVSKFHQPFGRFEGTLRDGNQVWELQNVSGFTEEHYAKW
;
A
#
# COMPACT_ATOMS: atom_id res chain seq x y z
N MET A 1 -16.10 4.63 13.55
CA MET A 1 -15.17 5.41 12.70
C MET A 1 -15.28 6.87 13.10
N ILE A 2 -14.19 7.62 13.06
CA ILE A 2 -14.16 9.06 13.34
C ILE A 2 -14.51 9.82 12.06
N THR A 3 -15.46 10.75 12.12
CA THR A 3 -15.84 11.59 10.98
C THR A 3 -14.71 12.57 10.64
N ALA A 4 -14.30 12.62 9.38
CA ALA A 4 -13.07 13.31 8.94
C ALA A 4 -13.21 14.83 8.67
N HIS A 5 -14.35 15.47 8.93
CA HIS A 5 -14.55 16.90 8.61
C HIS A 5 -13.44 17.78 9.21
N GLU A 6 -12.66 18.43 8.33
CA GLU A 6 -11.51 19.31 8.64
C GLU A 6 -10.54 18.72 9.69
N SER A 7 -10.09 17.49 9.46
CA SER A 7 -9.20 16.79 10.38
C SER A 7 -7.72 16.88 9.96
N SER A 8 -6.92 17.54 10.80
CA SER A 8 -5.46 17.50 10.74
C SER A 8 -4.93 16.19 11.34
N LEU A 9 -3.82 15.69 10.80
CA LEU A 9 -3.14 14.50 11.31
C LEU A 9 -2.58 14.75 12.71
N ILE A 10 -1.96 15.91 12.91
CA ILE A 10 -1.42 16.35 14.19
C ILE A 10 -2.40 17.31 14.87
N GLY A 11 -2.71 17.05 16.14
CA GLY A 11 -3.51 17.92 16.99
C GLY A 11 -2.73 19.12 17.52
N ILE A 12 -3.46 20.08 18.09
CA ILE A 12 -2.90 21.34 18.62
C ILE A 12 -1.87 21.12 19.75
N ASP A 13 -1.91 19.96 20.41
CA ASP A 13 -0.94 19.54 21.43
C ASP A 13 0.35 18.92 20.84
N GLY A 14 0.46 18.90 19.50
CA GLY A 14 1.54 18.31 18.72
C GLY A 14 1.47 16.78 18.66
N ARG A 15 0.34 16.15 19.01
CA ARG A 15 0.18 14.70 19.01
C ARG A 15 -0.61 14.21 17.80
N PRO A 16 -0.25 13.05 17.22
CA PRO A 16 -1.10 12.43 16.20
C PRO A 16 -2.47 12.10 16.79
N ARG A 17 -3.52 12.39 16.03
CA ARG A 17 -4.89 12.01 16.38
C ARG A 17 -5.12 10.54 15.99
N PHE A 18 -4.81 9.61 16.90
CA PHE A 18 -4.93 8.19 16.56
C PHE A 18 -6.40 7.77 16.37
N GLY A 19 -6.66 6.93 15.37
CA GLY A 19 -8.01 6.44 15.08
C GLY A 19 -8.16 5.81 13.70
N ILE A 20 -9.33 5.20 13.50
CA ILE A 20 -9.83 4.81 12.18
C ILE A 20 -10.86 5.86 11.74
N TYR A 21 -10.60 6.45 10.58
CA TYR A 21 -11.37 7.56 10.03
C TYR A 21 -12.32 7.08 8.92
N SER A 22 -13.44 7.76 8.77
CA SER A 22 -14.41 7.51 7.69
C SER A 22 -13.94 8.04 6.32
N GLY A 23 -12.85 8.79 6.29
CA GLY A 23 -12.29 9.36 5.07
C GLY A 23 -10.89 9.92 5.30
N PRO A 24 -10.16 10.25 4.22
CA PRO A 24 -8.79 10.71 4.32
C PRO A 24 -8.66 12.05 5.05
N LEU A 25 -7.49 12.29 5.62
CA LEU A 25 -7.18 13.57 6.26
C LEU A 25 -6.87 14.64 5.21
N THR A 26 -7.39 15.84 5.42
CA THR A 26 -7.19 16.98 4.50
C THR A 26 -5.91 17.76 4.79
N SER A 27 -5.29 17.57 5.95
CA SER A 27 -4.00 18.15 6.31
C SER A 27 -3.13 17.18 7.09
N LEU A 28 -1.87 17.05 6.68
CA LEU A 28 -0.88 16.20 7.36
C LEU A 28 -0.07 16.96 8.44
N ASN A 29 0.00 18.30 8.33
CA ASN A 29 0.66 19.23 9.27
C ASN A 29 1.85 18.66 10.06
N LEU A 30 2.80 18.07 9.34
CA LEU A 30 3.88 17.25 9.94
C LEU A 30 4.88 18.09 10.72
N GLU A 31 4.97 19.39 10.43
CA GLU A 31 5.72 20.40 11.15
C GLU A 31 5.25 20.58 12.59
N ASP A 32 3.98 20.29 12.87
CA ASP A 32 3.41 20.38 14.22
C ASP A 32 3.76 19.15 15.08
N PHE A 33 4.29 18.09 14.47
CA PHE A 33 4.54 16.83 15.17
C PHE A 33 5.58 16.99 16.28
N ARG A 34 5.15 16.67 17.50
CA ARG A 34 5.98 16.66 18.70
C ARG A 34 6.23 15.20 19.16
N PRO A 35 7.48 14.71 19.09
CA PRO A 35 7.83 13.40 19.60
C PRO A 35 7.49 13.23 21.09
N TYR A 36 7.19 12.00 21.49
CA TYR A 36 6.83 11.69 22.87
C TYR A 36 7.90 12.07 23.89
N GLY A 37 7.44 12.69 24.98
CA GLY A 37 8.27 13.16 26.09
C GLY A 37 8.99 14.49 25.83
N GLN A 38 8.75 15.15 24.69
CA GLN A 38 9.44 16.41 24.35
C GLN A 38 8.53 17.62 24.57
N LYS A 39 9.09 18.78 24.96
CA LYS A 39 8.36 20.06 25.05
C LYS A 39 8.08 20.63 23.64
N SER A 40 7.09 21.50 23.52
CA SER A 40 6.83 22.27 22.30
C SER A 40 8.03 23.16 21.96
N GLY A 41 8.23 23.44 20.67
CA GLY A 41 9.40 24.13 20.13
C GLY A 41 10.44 23.18 19.55
N THR A 42 10.50 23.11 18.22
CA THR A 42 11.53 22.33 17.51
C THR A 42 12.75 23.22 17.26
N SER A 43 13.90 22.86 17.85
CA SER A 43 15.16 23.44 17.38
C SER A 43 15.39 23.08 15.90
N PHE A 44 16.09 23.93 15.16
CA PHE A 44 16.38 23.72 13.73
C PHE A 44 16.98 22.32 13.45
N ALA A 45 17.90 21.86 14.29
CA ALA A 45 18.50 20.53 14.20
C ALA A 45 17.46 19.40 14.32
N ARG A 46 16.45 19.53 15.19
CA ARG A 46 15.39 18.52 15.36
C ARG A 46 14.46 18.45 14.15
N SER A 47 14.08 19.60 13.59
CA SER A 47 13.27 19.65 12.37
C SER A 47 13.95 18.89 11.22
N ARG A 48 15.27 19.03 11.08
CA ARG A 48 16.04 18.26 10.09
C ARG A 48 16.02 16.75 10.37
N ILE A 49 16.23 16.32 11.62
CA ILE A 49 16.20 14.88 11.98
C ILE A 49 14.84 14.26 11.67
N LEU A 50 13.74 14.94 12.00
CA LEU A 50 12.39 14.43 11.71
C LEU A 50 12.16 14.26 10.21
N LYS A 51 12.61 15.21 9.38
CA LYS A 51 12.55 15.09 7.91
C LYS A 51 13.28 13.86 7.36
N TYR A 52 14.38 13.42 7.99
CA TYR A 52 15.08 12.19 7.60
C TYR A 52 14.44 10.92 8.14
N ARG A 53 13.67 11.02 9.23
CA ARG A 53 13.03 9.87 9.86
C ARG A 53 11.71 9.49 9.21
N ILE A 54 11.01 10.44 8.60
CA ILE A 54 9.73 10.15 7.97
C ILE A 54 9.88 9.13 6.82
N LYS A 55 8.93 8.21 6.74
CA LYS A 55 8.81 7.20 5.70
C LYS A 55 7.48 7.45 5.00
N ARG A 56 7.48 7.45 3.68
CA ARG A 56 6.26 7.60 2.88
C ARG A 56 6.36 6.86 1.57
N TRP A 57 5.25 6.32 1.11
CA TRP A 57 5.14 5.68 -0.18
C TRP A 57 3.70 5.69 -0.68
N GLU A 58 3.58 5.55 -2.00
CA GLU A 58 2.34 5.17 -2.68
C GLU A 58 2.66 3.93 -3.51
N TYR A 59 1.90 2.87 -3.32
CA TYR A 59 1.88 1.68 -4.16
C TYR A 59 0.55 1.58 -4.88
N LEU A 60 0.61 1.36 -6.19
CA LEU A 60 -0.54 1.07 -7.03
C LEU A 60 -0.33 -0.28 -7.71
N GLY A 61 -1.33 -1.16 -7.60
CA GLY A 61 -1.33 -2.48 -8.22
C GLY A 61 -2.53 -2.66 -9.14
N VAL A 62 -2.35 -3.40 -10.24
CA VAL A 62 -3.44 -3.86 -11.11
C VAL A 62 -3.40 -5.38 -11.17
N CYS A 63 -4.54 -5.99 -10.93
CA CYS A 63 -4.74 -7.43 -10.96
C CYS A 63 -5.87 -7.78 -11.93
N ASN A 64 -5.61 -8.64 -12.90
CA ASN A 64 -6.64 -9.26 -13.73
C ASN A 64 -6.21 -10.68 -14.15
N ASN A 65 -6.88 -11.26 -15.14
CA ASN A 65 -6.61 -12.62 -15.61
C ASN A 65 -5.41 -12.73 -16.56
N ASP A 66 -4.92 -11.62 -17.11
CA ASP A 66 -3.82 -11.60 -18.07
C ASP A 66 -2.49 -11.21 -17.41
N ILE A 67 -2.55 -10.26 -16.46
CA ILE A 67 -1.37 -9.67 -15.84
C ILE A 67 -1.53 -9.46 -14.34
N ILE A 68 -0.38 -9.32 -13.69
CA ILE A 68 -0.24 -8.62 -12.43
C ILE A 68 0.77 -7.49 -12.64
N PHE A 69 0.38 -6.29 -12.24
CA PHE A 69 1.23 -5.10 -12.34
C PHE A 69 1.32 -4.42 -10.98
N GLY A 70 2.50 -3.93 -10.63
CA GLY A 70 2.73 -3.13 -9.43
C GLY A 70 3.69 -1.99 -9.73
N ILE A 71 3.44 -0.81 -9.15
CA ILE A 71 4.35 0.34 -9.19
C ILE A 71 4.31 1.08 -7.86
N ALA A 72 5.48 1.43 -7.34
CA ALA A 72 5.60 2.19 -6.10
C ALA A 72 6.60 3.32 -6.19
N VAL A 73 6.26 4.45 -5.60
CA VAL A 73 7.18 5.55 -5.31
C VAL A 73 7.38 5.60 -3.81
N VAL A 74 8.63 5.48 -3.38
CA VAL A 74 9.03 5.39 -1.97
C VAL A 74 10.00 6.52 -1.64
N ARG A 75 9.77 7.21 -0.53
CA ARG A 75 10.69 8.23 0.03
C ARG A 75 10.93 7.97 1.51
N LEU A 76 12.16 7.57 1.84
CA LEU A 76 12.57 7.22 3.21
C LEU A 76 13.26 8.36 3.96
N GLY A 77 13.26 9.57 3.39
CA GLY A 77 13.93 10.76 3.92
C GLY A 77 15.36 10.91 3.41
N TYR A 78 16.17 9.85 3.52
CA TYR A 78 17.58 9.81 3.06
C TYR A 78 17.79 9.10 1.72
N MET A 79 16.75 8.45 1.19
CA MET A 79 16.76 7.82 -0.14
C MET A 79 15.35 7.84 -0.72
N CYS A 80 15.28 7.74 -2.05
CA CYS A 80 14.04 7.49 -2.78
C CYS A 80 14.22 6.29 -3.71
N THR A 81 13.16 5.50 -3.82
CA THR A 81 13.08 4.38 -4.76
C THR A 81 11.83 4.51 -5.60
N LEU A 82 11.95 4.20 -6.88
CA LEU A 82 10.81 3.76 -7.69
C LEU A 82 11.05 2.30 -8.06
N PHE A 83 10.04 1.46 -7.87
CA PHE A 83 10.03 0.14 -8.47
C PHE A 83 8.73 -0.10 -9.22
N ALA A 84 8.81 -0.88 -10.28
CA ALA A 84 7.67 -1.32 -11.05
C ALA A 84 7.90 -2.75 -11.55
N TYR A 85 6.83 -3.51 -11.73
CA TYR A 85 6.91 -4.82 -12.36
C TYR A 85 5.64 -5.17 -13.11
N LEU A 86 5.81 -5.98 -14.15
CA LEU A 86 4.72 -6.55 -14.95
C LEU A 86 4.94 -8.06 -15.05
N PHE A 87 4.03 -8.83 -14.49
CA PHE A 87 3.95 -10.27 -14.64
C PHE A 87 2.88 -10.64 -15.65
N GLU A 88 3.27 -11.38 -16.68
CA GLU A 88 2.39 -11.89 -17.73
C GLU A 88 2.00 -13.33 -17.40
N ARG A 89 0.72 -13.56 -17.11
CA ARG A 89 0.22 -14.86 -16.62
C ARG A 89 0.36 -15.96 -17.67
N ARG A 90 0.06 -15.64 -18.94
CA ARG A 90 0.12 -16.60 -20.06
C ARG A 90 1.52 -17.17 -20.29
N SER A 91 2.55 -16.34 -20.14
CA SER A 91 3.95 -16.73 -20.39
C SER A 91 4.73 -17.03 -19.11
N ALA A 92 4.14 -16.77 -17.94
CA ALA A 92 4.78 -16.83 -16.63
C ALA A 92 6.08 -16.01 -16.55
N ARG A 93 6.13 -14.86 -17.23
CA ARG A 93 7.30 -13.97 -17.26
C ARG A 93 7.07 -12.72 -16.44
N ILE A 94 8.10 -12.31 -15.71
CA ILE A 94 8.12 -11.03 -15.00
C ILE A 94 9.17 -10.10 -15.61
N SER A 95 8.80 -8.83 -15.76
CA SER A 95 9.72 -7.73 -16.05
C SER A 95 9.77 -6.80 -14.85
N GLU A 96 10.96 -6.59 -14.27
CA GLU A 96 11.14 -5.81 -13.04
C GLU A 96 12.04 -4.60 -13.26
N TYR A 97 11.67 -3.50 -12.63
CA TYR A 97 12.40 -2.24 -12.64
C TYR A 97 12.61 -1.75 -11.22
N GLU A 98 13.84 -1.36 -10.91
CA GLU A 98 14.18 -0.67 -9.67
C GLU A 98 15.13 0.49 -9.99
N ILE A 99 14.82 1.64 -9.41
CA ILE A 99 15.59 2.87 -9.49
C ILE A 99 15.75 3.39 -8.06
N LEU A 100 16.93 3.16 -7.49
CA LEU A 100 17.33 3.70 -6.19
C LEU A 100 18.11 5.00 -6.39
N THR A 101 17.77 6.03 -5.63
CA THR A 101 18.45 7.34 -5.66
C THR A 101 18.79 7.79 -4.24
N PRO A 102 19.99 8.34 -4.02
CA PRO A 102 20.34 8.92 -2.73
C PRO A 102 19.59 10.24 -2.50
N GLY A 103 19.33 10.56 -1.23
CA GLY A 103 18.62 11.77 -0.84
C GLY A 103 17.11 11.71 -1.13
N GLY A 104 16.46 12.88 -1.08
CA GLY A 104 15.01 13.00 -1.23
C GLY A 104 14.53 13.65 -2.53
N GLY A 105 15.45 14.04 -3.41
CA GLY A 105 15.16 14.96 -4.53
C GLY A 105 14.44 14.31 -5.71
N ALA A 106 14.66 13.01 -5.93
CA ALA A 106 14.04 12.30 -7.06
C ALA A 106 12.53 12.08 -6.86
N ALA A 107 12.05 12.04 -5.60
CA ALA A 107 10.63 11.80 -5.29
C ALA A 107 10.03 12.98 -4.51
N ILE A 108 9.04 13.65 -5.09
CA ILE A 108 8.34 14.77 -4.48
C ILE A 108 6.92 14.32 -4.16
N PHE A 109 6.47 14.57 -2.92
CA PHE A 109 5.11 14.29 -2.45
C PHE A 109 4.51 15.61 -2.00
N GLU A 110 3.38 15.98 -2.60
CA GLU A 110 2.64 17.22 -2.38
C GLU A 110 1.18 16.90 -2.02
N GLY A 111 0.60 17.68 -1.12
CA GLY A 111 -0.77 17.45 -0.65
C GLY A 111 -0.92 16.22 0.26
N THR A 112 -2.06 15.55 0.17
CA THR A 112 -2.43 14.37 0.97
C THR A 112 -2.76 13.18 0.08
N SER A 113 -3.15 12.06 0.69
CA SER A 113 -3.66 10.88 -0.03
C SER A 113 -5.04 11.09 -0.66
N GLN A 114 -5.73 12.19 -0.32
CA GLN A 114 -7.01 12.57 -0.92
C GLN A 114 -6.84 13.45 -2.14
N THR A 115 -6.05 14.51 -1.96
CA THR A 115 -5.80 15.54 -2.98
C THR A 115 -4.32 15.87 -2.96
N GLY A 116 -3.61 15.51 -4.02
CA GLY A 116 -2.16 15.62 -4.02
C GLY A 116 -1.49 15.05 -5.26
N GLY A 117 -0.16 15.09 -5.25
CA GLY A 117 0.67 14.63 -6.34
C GLY A 117 1.96 14.00 -5.83
N ILE A 118 2.37 12.93 -6.49
CA ILE A 118 3.66 12.29 -6.29
C ILE A 118 4.38 12.27 -7.64
N THR A 119 5.59 12.80 -7.68
CA THR A 119 6.43 12.72 -8.89
C THR A 119 7.72 12.00 -8.56
N PHE A 120 8.16 11.14 -9.48
CA PHE A 120 9.48 10.52 -9.44
C PHE A 120 10.21 10.80 -10.75
N LYS A 121 11.43 11.35 -10.69
CA LYS A 121 12.27 11.60 -11.88
C LYS A 121 13.72 11.19 -11.64
N SER A 122 14.24 10.32 -12.51
CA SER A 122 15.65 9.93 -12.54
C SER A 122 16.01 9.27 -13.88
N GLY A 123 17.00 9.83 -14.58
CA GLY A 123 17.43 9.32 -15.90
C GLY A 123 16.26 9.22 -16.89
N LYS A 124 16.08 8.03 -17.49
CA LYS A 124 14.97 7.71 -18.42
C LYS A 124 13.65 7.33 -17.71
N THR A 125 13.52 7.63 -16.42
CA THR A 125 12.32 7.33 -15.63
C THR A 125 11.67 8.64 -15.19
N ALA A 126 10.39 8.80 -15.52
CA ALA A 126 9.55 9.89 -15.07
C ALA A 126 8.13 9.36 -14.85
N VAL A 127 7.66 9.39 -13.61
CA VAL A 127 6.32 8.91 -13.22
C VAL A 127 5.64 9.98 -12.37
N ARG A 128 4.34 10.17 -12.60
CA ARG A 128 3.47 11.04 -11.81
C ARG A 128 2.27 10.22 -11.34
N MET A 129 2.00 10.26 -10.05
CA MET A 129 0.74 9.81 -9.46
C MET A 129 -0.03 11.06 -9.01
N THR A 130 -1.28 11.22 -9.41
CA THR A 130 -2.13 12.35 -9.03
C THR A 130 -3.36 11.81 -8.34
N SER A 131 -3.74 12.43 -7.23
CA SER A 131 -4.92 12.03 -6.46
C SER A 131 -5.89 13.20 -6.34
N ASP A 132 -7.15 12.91 -6.58
CA ASP A 132 -8.29 13.79 -6.28
C ASP A 132 -9.34 12.98 -5.49
N PRO A 133 -10.43 13.59 -4.99
CA PRO A 133 -11.41 12.87 -4.17
C PRO A 133 -12.06 11.64 -4.83
N GLU A 134 -12.08 11.54 -6.16
CA GLU A 134 -12.74 10.46 -6.90
C GLU A 134 -11.75 9.46 -7.50
N THR A 135 -10.55 9.91 -7.84
CA THR A 135 -9.59 9.09 -8.60
C THR A 135 -8.15 9.16 -8.12
N ILE A 136 -7.40 8.14 -8.51
CA ILE A 136 -5.94 8.16 -8.51
C ILE A 136 -5.49 7.83 -9.92
N ALA A 137 -4.68 8.70 -10.52
CA ALA A 137 -4.09 8.47 -11.82
C ALA A 137 -2.59 8.20 -11.67
N VAL A 138 -2.04 7.27 -12.45
CA VAL A 138 -0.60 7.10 -12.61
C VAL A 138 -0.24 7.14 -14.08
N GLU A 139 0.70 8.02 -14.41
CA GLU A 139 1.18 8.25 -15.76
C GLU A 139 2.69 8.34 -15.79
N GLY A 140 3.31 7.77 -16.82
CA GLY A 140 4.73 7.98 -17.07
C GLY A 140 5.44 6.80 -17.71
N ALA A 141 6.77 6.88 -17.71
CA ALA A 141 7.64 5.87 -18.27
C ALA A 141 8.74 5.47 -17.29
N VAL A 142 9.10 4.20 -17.31
CA VAL A 142 10.15 3.58 -16.48
C VAL A 142 11.23 3.02 -17.40
N LYS A 143 12.44 3.55 -17.26
CA LYS A 143 13.64 3.24 -18.07
C LYS A 143 13.45 3.32 -19.60
N GLY A 144 12.37 3.95 -20.09
CA GLY A 144 12.01 4.00 -21.51
C GLY A 144 11.50 2.67 -22.09
N GLU A 145 11.21 1.66 -21.26
CA GLU A 145 10.77 0.33 -21.69
C GLU A 145 9.32 0.04 -21.32
N LEU A 146 8.88 0.58 -20.19
CA LEU A 146 7.54 0.45 -19.63
C LEU A 146 6.90 1.83 -19.60
N SER A 147 5.68 1.97 -20.10
CA SER A 147 4.86 3.17 -19.98
C SER A 147 3.47 2.83 -19.46
N VAL A 148 2.95 3.69 -18.60
CA VAL A 148 1.65 3.49 -17.96
C VAL A 148 0.81 4.76 -18.07
N SER A 149 -0.49 4.57 -18.23
CA SER A 149 -1.52 5.59 -18.04
C SER A 149 -2.73 4.87 -17.48
N LEU A 150 -2.92 4.95 -16.16
CA LEU A 150 -3.96 4.23 -15.43
C LEU A 150 -4.75 5.20 -14.56
N SER A 151 -6.05 4.96 -14.44
CA SER A 151 -6.96 5.69 -13.57
C SER A 151 -7.74 4.70 -12.72
N PHE A 152 -7.63 4.86 -11.41
CA PHE A 152 -8.27 4.06 -10.36
C PHE A 152 -9.42 4.86 -9.77
N ARG A 153 -10.63 4.28 -9.72
CA ARG A 153 -11.81 4.91 -9.14
C ARG A 153 -11.92 4.57 -7.66
N LYS A 154 -11.79 5.57 -6.80
CA LYS A 154 -11.90 5.41 -5.35
C LYS A 154 -13.30 4.99 -4.93
N TYR A 155 -13.38 4.27 -3.82
CA TYR A 155 -14.60 4.01 -3.08
C TYR A 155 -14.95 5.19 -2.18
N ARG A 156 -16.23 5.22 -1.77
CA ARG A 156 -16.71 6.19 -0.77
C ARG A 156 -16.27 5.84 0.65
N GLU A 157 -15.98 4.57 0.91
CA GLU A 157 -15.56 4.07 2.22
C GLU A 157 -14.14 3.48 2.16
N PRO A 158 -13.10 4.32 2.06
CA PRO A 158 -11.73 3.84 2.10
C PRO A 158 -11.32 3.43 3.51
N LEU A 159 -10.26 2.65 3.63
CA LEU A 159 -9.61 2.44 4.91
C LEU A 159 -8.67 3.61 5.18
N VAL A 160 -8.92 4.35 6.25
CA VAL A 160 -8.01 5.39 6.74
C VAL A 160 -7.68 5.12 8.20
N CYS A 161 -6.41 4.84 8.47
CA CYS A 161 -5.96 4.44 9.80
C CYS A 161 -4.74 5.28 10.21
N LEU A 162 -4.85 5.98 11.34
CA LEU A 162 -3.71 6.59 12.02
C LEU A 162 -3.49 5.84 13.33
N THR A 163 -2.40 5.10 13.40
CA THR A 163 -2.06 4.28 14.55
C THR A 163 -0.68 4.63 15.10
N ARG A 164 -0.44 4.24 16.34
CA ARG A 164 0.83 4.48 17.01
C ARG A 164 1.84 3.43 16.55
N THR A 165 3.11 3.81 16.46
CA THR A 165 4.22 2.88 16.22
C THR A 165 5.26 3.02 17.32
N GLY A 166 5.21 2.10 18.29
CA GLY A 166 5.97 2.20 19.53
C GLY A 166 5.69 3.50 20.29
N LEU A 167 6.67 4.00 21.07
CA LEU A 167 6.44 5.18 21.91
C LEU A 167 6.49 6.51 21.13
N LYS A 168 7.36 6.59 20.11
CA LYS A 168 7.78 7.84 19.47
C LYS A 168 7.31 8.01 18.03
N GLY A 169 6.51 7.08 17.52
CA GLY A 169 6.13 7.00 16.12
C GLY A 169 4.62 6.94 15.90
N PHE A 170 4.24 7.11 14.65
CA PHE A 170 2.91 6.82 14.14
C PHE A 170 2.99 6.26 12.72
N ASN A 171 1.90 5.66 12.27
CA ASN A 171 1.67 5.21 10.91
C ASN A 171 0.30 5.68 10.45
N TYR A 172 0.25 6.48 9.39
CA TYR A 172 -0.96 6.89 8.67
C TYR A 172 -1.05 6.08 7.38
N THR A 173 -2.17 5.40 7.18
CA THR A 173 -2.43 4.66 5.94
C THR A 173 -3.77 5.07 5.34
N HIS A 174 -3.80 5.12 4.01
CA HIS A 174 -5.00 5.25 3.20
C HIS A 174 -4.98 4.15 2.15
N LYS A 175 -5.86 3.16 2.31
CA LYS A 175 -5.82 1.94 1.51
C LYS A 175 -7.18 1.61 0.93
N GLU A 176 -7.14 1.10 -0.29
CA GLU A 176 -8.31 0.61 -1.02
C GLU A 176 -7.89 -0.58 -1.87
N ALA A 177 -8.75 -1.57 -2.00
CA ALA A 177 -8.48 -2.76 -2.81
C ALA A 177 -9.76 -3.22 -3.51
N GLY A 178 -9.59 -3.90 -4.65
CA GLY A 178 -10.72 -4.28 -5.50
C GLY A 178 -11.31 -3.12 -6.31
N ILE A 179 -10.71 -1.93 -6.24
CA ILE A 179 -11.21 -0.73 -6.91
C ILE A 179 -11.19 -0.87 -8.44
N PRO A 180 -12.18 -0.33 -9.17
CA PRO A 180 -12.13 -0.32 -10.63
C PRO A 180 -10.92 0.46 -11.15
N VAL A 181 -10.25 -0.09 -12.16
CA VAL A 181 -9.11 0.56 -12.82
C VAL A 181 -9.24 0.45 -14.32
N ARG A 182 -8.87 1.51 -15.03
CA ARG A 182 -8.82 1.56 -16.49
C ARG A 182 -7.56 2.22 -17.01
N GLY A 183 -7.25 1.97 -18.28
CA GLY A 183 -6.19 2.66 -19.01
C GLY A 183 -5.30 1.69 -19.78
N THR A 184 -4.01 1.99 -19.88
CA THR A 184 -3.10 1.20 -20.70
C THR A 184 -1.76 1.02 -20.00
N ILE A 185 -1.24 -0.20 -20.09
CA ILE A 185 0.15 -0.53 -19.77
C ILE A 185 0.80 -0.93 -21.09
N HIS A 186 1.97 -0.37 -21.39
CA HIS A 186 2.75 -0.74 -22.57
C HIS A 186 4.18 -1.10 -22.17
N HIS A 187 4.65 -2.25 -22.63
CA HIS A 187 5.98 -2.77 -22.35
C HIS A 187 6.58 -3.35 -23.63
N LYS A 188 7.72 -2.79 -24.07
CA LYS A 188 8.53 -3.28 -25.22
C LYS A 188 7.72 -3.58 -26.50
N GLY A 189 6.75 -2.73 -26.85
CA GLY A 189 5.94 -2.88 -28.07
C GLY A 189 4.65 -3.66 -27.88
N VAL A 190 4.37 -4.19 -26.69
CA VAL A 190 3.12 -4.85 -26.33
C VAL A 190 2.29 -3.95 -25.44
N SER A 191 0.99 -3.84 -25.72
CA SER A 191 0.04 -3.05 -24.92
C SER A 191 -1.03 -3.94 -24.32
N TRP A 192 -1.38 -3.66 -23.06
CA TRP A 192 -2.52 -4.23 -22.36
C TRP A 192 -3.55 -3.12 -22.13
N ASP A 193 -4.76 -3.35 -22.64
CA ASP A 193 -5.93 -2.52 -22.33
C ASP A 193 -6.50 -2.95 -20.98
N ILE A 194 -6.55 -2.02 -20.03
CA ILE A 194 -7.02 -2.28 -18.67
C ILE A 194 -8.46 -1.79 -18.60
N GLN A 195 -9.37 -2.71 -18.32
CA GLN A 195 -10.81 -2.46 -18.30
C GLN A 195 -11.38 -2.58 -16.89
N GLU A 196 -12.22 -1.62 -16.50
CA GLU A 196 -12.79 -1.52 -15.14
C GLU A 196 -13.50 -2.80 -14.68
N MET A 197 -14.21 -3.45 -15.59
CA MET A 197 -15.02 -4.65 -15.28
C MET A 197 -14.17 -5.89 -15.00
N GLN A 198 -12.95 -5.95 -15.56
CA GLN A 198 -12.09 -7.13 -15.50
C GLN A 198 -10.84 -6.93 -14.63
N SER A 199 -10.62 -5.70 -14.15
CA SER A 199 -9.42 -5.30 -13.44
C SER A 199 -9.72 -4.80 -12.04
N PHE A 200 -8.82 -5.14 -11.12
CA PHE A 200 -8.92 -4.86 -9.70
C PHE A 200 -7.68 -4.11 -9.26
N GLY A 201 -7.88 -2.87 -8.87
CA GLY A 201 -6.85 -2.00 -8.37
C GLY A 201 -6.56 -2.25 -6.88
N VAL A 202 -5.32 -1.98 -6.50
CA VAL A 202 -4.88 -1.90 -5.11
C VAL A 202 -4.17 -0.57 -4.94
N GLN A 203 -4.54 0.17 -3.89
CA GLN A 203 -3.88 1.38 -3.44
C GLN A 203 -3.36 1.17 -2.02
N ASP A 204 -2.09 1.52 -1.81
CA ASP A 204 -1.48 1.65 -0.50
C ASP A 204 -0.71 2.97 -0.42
N TYR A 205 -1.34 3.98 0.17
CA TYR A 205 -0.67 5.18 0.65
C TYR A 205 -0.26 4.98 2.09
N THR A 206 1.00 5.22 2.40
CA THR A 206 1.49 5.21 3.78
C THR A 206 2.40 6.41 4.06
N LEU A 207 2.29 6.96 5.26
CA LEU A 207 3.12 8.03 5.80
C LEU A 207 3.33 7.82 7.30
N GLY A 208 4.57 7.82 7.77
CA GLY A 208 4.79 7.64 9.20
C GLY A 208 6.21 7.83 9.69
N TYR A 209 6.31 7.85 11.01
CA TYR A 209 7.57 7.72 11.74
C TYR A 209 7.63 6.31 12.30
N LEU A 210 7.99 5.34 11.46
CA LEU A 210 7.96 3.92 11.82
C LEU A 210 9.01 3.56 12.89
N ALA A 211 8.78 2.43 13.55
CA ALA A 211 9.74 1.85 14.48
C ALA A 211 11.05 1.54 13.76
N ARG A 212 12.19 1.67 14.45
CA ARG A 212 13.54 1.52 13.87
C ARG A 212 13.75 0.21 13.13
N GLN A 213 13.15 -0.86 13.66
CA GLN A 213 13.01 -2.16 13.04
C GLN A 213 11.52 -2.39 12.87
N THR A 214 11.11 -2.82 11.69
CA THR A 214 9.71 -3.08 11.34
C THR A 214 9.69 -4.39 10.57
N PHE A 215 8.79 -5.27 10.94
CA PHE A 215 8.49 -6.48 10.20
C PHE A 215 6.99 -6.51 9.94
N TRP A 216 6.59 -6.86 8.73
CA TRP A 216 5.18 -7.07 8.45
C TRP A 216 4.93 -8.15 7.42
N ASN A 217 3.74 -8.72 7.55
CA ASN A 217 3.06 -9.39 6.47
C ASN A 217 1.91 -8.51 5.96
N TRP A 218 1.72 -8.50 4.66
CA TRP A 218 0.63 -7.79 4.00
C TRP A 218 -0.05 -8.73 3.01
N ALA A 219 -1.36 -8.59 2.84
CA ALA A 219 -2.09 -9.15 1.72
C ALA A 219 -3.12 -8.14 1.24
N SER A 220 -3.18 -7.93 -0.07
CA SER A 220 -4.16 -7.06 -0.68
C SER A 220 -4.49 -7.51 -2.09
N GLY A 221 -5.75 -7.38 -2.47
CA GLY A 221 -6.22 -7.88 -3.75
C GLY A 221 -7.71 -7.66 -3.93
N GLY A 222 -8.23 -8.18 -5.03
CA GLY A 222 -9.64 -8.06 -5.34
C GLY A 222 -10.04 -8.80 -6.59
N GLY A 223 -11.33 -9.06 -6.71
CA GLY A 223 -11.92 -9.90 -7.73
C GLY A 223 -13.44 -9.83 -7.71
N ILE A 224 -14.05 -10.75 -8.45
CA ILE A 224 -15.48 -11.03 -8.37
C ILE A 224 -15.64 -12.36 -7.63
N ASP A 225 -16.55 -12.41 -6.66
CA ASP A 225 -16.92 -13.66 -5.99
C ASP A 225 -17.78 -14.55 -6.91
N ARG A 226 -18.20 -15.72 -6.42
CA ARG A 226 -19.03 -16.64 -7.21
C ARG A 226 -20.38 -16.08 -7.66
N GLU A 227 -20.95 -15.14 -6.90
CA GLU A 227 -22.28 -14.57 -7.14
C GLU A 227 -22.23 -13.25 -7.93
N GLY A 228 -21.07 -12.86 -8.45
CA GLY A 228 -20.93 -11.63 -9.24
C GLY A 228 -20.64 -10.37 -8.41
N THR A 229 -20.35 -10.50 -7.12
CA THR A 229 -20.06 -9.40 -6.20
C THR A 229 -18.59 -8.98 -6.29
N ARG A 230 -18.34 -7.68 -6.42
CA ARG A 230 -16.98 -7.14 -6.39
C ARG A 230 -16.44 -7.15 -4.96
N ILE A 231 -15.30 -7.81 -4.78
CA ILE A 231 -14.62 -7.94 -3.50
C ILE A 231 -13.23 -7.31 -3.60
N GLY A 232 -12.83 -6.64 -2.51
CA GLY A 232 -11.43 -6.27 -2.26
C GLY A 232 -11.06 -6.58 -0.82
N PHE A 233 -9.78 -6.70 -0.50
CA PHE A 233 -9.32 -6.86 0.88
C PHE A 233 -7.95 -6.25 1.11
N ASN A 234 -7.69 -5.85 2.36
CA ASN A 234 -6.38 -5.39 2.83
C ASN A 234 -6.17 -5.96 4.24
N LEU A 235 -5.13 -6.75 4.43
CA LEU A 235 -4.86 -7.53 5.64
C LEU A 235 -3.39 -7.40 6.02
N VAL A 236 -3.10 -7.12 7.29
CA VAL A 236 -1.76 -6.73 7.76
C VAL A 236 -1.49 -7.27 9.16
N GLN A 237 -0.26 -7.74 9.35
CA GLN A 237 0.27 -8.17 10.63
C GLN A 237 1.67 -7.56 10.83
N GLY A 238 1.99 -7.08 12.04
CA GLY A 238 3.35 -6.68 12.45
C GLY A 238 3.71 -5.19 12.37
N VAL A 239 3.13 -4.39 11.47
CA VAL A 239 3.46 -2.94 11.39
C VAL A 239 2.68 -2.08 12.38
N ASN A 240 1.45 -2.47 12.70
CA ASN A 240 0.49 -1.70 13.51
C ASN A 240 0.12 -2.45 14.81
N GLU A 241 1.11 -2.72 15.66
CA GLU A 241 0.93 -3.56 16.86
C GLU A 241 0.41 -2.78 18.08
N THR A 242 0.45 -1.45 18.07
CA THR A 242 0.05 -0.62 19.23
C THR A 242 -1.16 0.26 18.94
N GLY A 243 -2.34 -0.35 18.79
CA GLY A 243 -3.61 0.35 18.73
C GLY A 243 -4.57 -0.22 17.71
N PHE A 244 -4.73 0.48 16.58
CA PHE A 244 -5.68 0.12 15.53
C PHE A 244 -5.02 -0.79 14.49
N THR A 245 -5.80 -1.73 13.96
CA THR A 245 -5.40 -2.56 12.81
C THR A 245 -5.98 -2.01 11.52
N GLU A 246 -5.25 -2.22 10.44
CA GLU A 246 -5.65 -1.83 9.08
C GLU A 246 -6.25 -3.01 8.29
N ASN A 247 -6.92 -3.93 9.00
CA ASN A 247 -7.52 -5.13 8.41
C ASN A 247 -8.98 -4.89 8.05
N VAL A 248 -9.30 -5.02 6.77
CA VAL A 248 -10.64 -4.82 6.21
C VAL A 248 -10.86 -5.67 4.97
N PHE A 249 -12.11 -5.81 4.57
CA PHE A 249 -12.47 -6.13 3.19
C PHE A 249 -13.58 -5.20 2.71
N TRP A 250 -13.74 -5.11 1.39
CA TRP A 250 -14.76 -4.31 0.73
C TRP A 250 -15.71 -5.21 -0.04
N VAL A 251 -17.00 -4.92 0.07
CA VAL A 251 -18.08 -5.56 -0.69
C VAL A 251 -18.78 -4.48 -1.50
N ASN A 252 -18.60 -4.48 -2.82
CA ASN A 252 -19.07 -3.41 -3.71
C ASN A 252 -18.67 -2.00 -3.22
N GLY A 253 -17.47 -1.89 -2.64
CA GLY A 253 -16.94 -0.63 -2.09
C GLY A 253 -17.41 -0.26 -0.69
N ARG A 254 -18.32 -1.03 -0.06
CA ARG A 254 -18.66 -0.90 1.37
C ARG A 254 -17.58 -1.55 2.21
N LEU A 255 -17.04 -0.82 3.18
CA LEU A 255 -15.97 -1.32 4.06
C LEU A 255 -16.55 -2.20 5.17
N VAL A 256 -15.93 -3.37 5.37
CA VAL A 256 -16.17 -4.26 6.49
C VAL A 256 -14.89 -4.39 7.29
N LYS A 257 -14.90 -3.90 8.53
CA LYS A 257 -13.76 -4.04 9.45
C LYS A 257 -13.61 -5.49 9.90
N THR A 258 -12.36 -5.92 10.03
CA THR A 258 -11.99 -7.23 10.59
C THR A 258 -10.98 -7.07 11.72
N ASP A 259 -10.88 -8.08 12.59
CA ASP A 259 -9.94 -8.09 13.69
C ASP A 259 -8.48 -8.29 13.23
N VAL A 260 -7.55 -8.47 14.17
CA VAL A 260 -6.18 -8.95 13.90
C VAL A 260 -6.20 -10.21 13.03
N VAL A 261 -5.20 -10.33 12.15
CA VAL A 261 -5.04 -11.46 11.24
C VAL A 261 -3.74 -12.19 11.53
N ASP A 262 -3.77 -13.51 11.28
CA ASP A 262 -2.65 -14.43 11.40
C ASP A 262 -2.27 -14.92 10.01
N PHE A 263 -1.01 -14.68 9.62
CA PHE A 263 -0.39 -15.18 8.40
C PHE A 263 0.44 -16.43 8.71
N ARG A 264 0.10 -17.55 8.08
CA ARG A 264 0.86 -18.80 8.16
C ARG A 264 1.39 -19.18 6.80
N TYR A 265 2.71 -19.27 6.69
CA TYR A 265 3.41 -19.59 5.45
C TYR A 265 4.75 -20.23 5.79
N ASP A 266 5.43 -20.75 4.76
CA ASP A 266 6.79 -21.26 4.88
C ASP A 266 7.77 -20.10 4.67
N ASP A 267 8.48 -19.72 5.73
CA ASP A 267 9.42 -18.59 5.74
C ASP A 267 10.76 -18.91 5.08
N VAL A 268 10.98 -20.17 4.69
CA VAL A 268 12.11 -20.62 3.88
C VAL A 268 11.73 -20.68 2.40
N ASP A 269 10.56 -21.25 2.10
CA ASP A 269 9.98 -21.34 0.76
C ASP A 269 8.66 -20.56 0.66
N ILE A 270 8.81 -19.24 0.56
CA ILE A 270 7.70 -18.28 0.48
C ILE A 270 6.76 -18.48 -0.72
N MET A 271 7.13 -19.33 -1.68
CA MET A 271 6.30 -19.65 -2.84
C MET A 271 5.32 -20.81 -2.58
N LYS A 272 5.38 -21.44 -1.40
CA LYS A 272 4.32 -22.36 -0.93
C LYS A 272 3.05 -21.59 -0.54
N PRO A 273 1.88 -22.27 -0.48
CA PRO A 273 0.64 -21.62 -0.11
C PRO A 273 0.66 -20.93 1.27
N TRP A 274 0.08 -19.74 1.34
CA TRP A 274 -0.10 -19.00 2.59
C TRP A 274 -1.53 -19.16 3.08
N HIS A 275 -1.73 -19.17 4.39
CA HIS A 275 -3.05 -19.18 5.01
C HIS A 275 -3.22 -17.93 5.86
N ILE A 276 -4.32 -17.23 5.67
CA ILE A 276 -4.61 -15.96 6.34
C ILE A 276 -5.97 -16.08 7.03
N LYS A 277 -5.99 -15.88 8.35
CA LYS A 277 -7.22 -15.96 9.15
C LYS A 277 -7.35 -14.76 10.08
N SER A 278 -8.54 -14.17 10.17
CA SER A 278 -8.81 -13.18 11.20
C SER A 278 -9.29 -13.84 12.49
N ASN A 279 -8.99 -13.21 13.62
CA ASN A 279 -9.36 -13.71 14.95
C ASN A 279 -10.89 -13.77 15.16
N ASP A 280 -11.63 -12.86 14.53
CA ASP A 280 -13.10 -12.83 14.52
C ASP A 280 -13.76 -13.80 13.51
N GLY A 281 -12.95 -14.58 12.77
CA GLY A 281 -13.43 -15.56 11.79
C GLY A 281 -14.02 -14.95 10.50
N ARG A 282 -13.99 -13.63 10.33
CA ARG A 282 -14.46 -12.94 9.12
C ARG A 282 -13.61 -13.22 7.89
N VAL A 283 -12.34 -13.54 8.07
CA VAL A 283 -11.38 -13.81 7.00
C VAL A 283 -10.87 -15.24 7.14
N ARG A 284 -10.96 -16.01 6.06
CA ARG A 284 -10.29 -17.29 5.91
C ARG A 284 -9.88 -17.45 4.45
N LEU A 285 -8.64 -17.09 4.15
CA LEU A 285 -8.10 -17.13 2.80
C LEU A 285 -6.88 -18.06 2.74
N GLN A 286 -6.71 -18.67 1.58
CA GLN A 286 -5.48 -19.30 1.14
C GLN A 286 -4.95 -18.48 -0.04
N PHE A 287 -3.65 -18.24 -0.07
CA PHE A 287 -2.96 -17.61 -1.19
C PHE A 287 -2.07 -18.63 -1.88
N LEU A 288 -2.12 -18.64 -3.21
CA LEU A 288 -1.40 -19.52 -4.11
C LEU A 288 -0.46 -18.65 -4.97
N PRO A 289 0.84 -18.61 -4.64
CA PRO A 289 1.82 -17.78 -5.35
C PRO A 289 2.00 -18.23 -6.81
N GLU A 290 2.14 -17.26 -7.73
CA GLU A 290 2.40 -17.50 -9.16
C GLU A 290 3.73 -16.90 -9.61
N GLY A 291 4.20 -15.89 -8.88
CA GLY A 291 5.53 -15.31 -9.02
C GLY A 291 5.84 -14.41 -7.84
N LYS A 292 7.02 -13.80 -7.85
CA LYS A 292 7.42 -12.86 -6.80
C LYS A 292 8.31 -11.76 -7.34
N ARG A 293 8.16 -10.57 -6.78
CA ARG A 293 9.22 -9.56 -6.75
C ARG A 293 10.05 -9.76 -5.48
N SER A 294 11.35 -9.54 -5.54
CA SER A 294 12.19 -9.50 -4.34
C SER A 294 13.27 -8.44 -4.45
N ALA A 295 13.54 -7.73 -3.35
CA ALA A 295 14.59 -6.73 -3.28
C ALA A 295 15.28 -6.77 -1.92
N ASN A 296 16.60 -6.88 -1.93
CA ASN A 296 17.42 -6.99 -0.72
C ASN A 296 18.47 -5.88 -0.70
N ILE A 297 18.40 -5.02 0.30
CA ILE A 297 19.38 -3.97 0.56
C ILE A 297 19.98 -4.21 1.94
N ASN A 298 21.30 -4.26 2.04
CA ASN A 298 22.01 -4.25 3.32
C ASN A 298 23.20 -3.29 3.26
N ALA A 299 23.02 -2.12 3.85
CA ALA A 299 24.03 -1.08 4.02
C ALA A 299 24.37 -0.86 5.50
N GLY A 300 24.31 -1.93 6.32
CA GLY A 300 24.64 -1.95 7.75
C GLY A 300 23.61 -1.27 8.65
N LEU A 301 23.54 0.07 8.59
CA LEU A 301 22.53 0.84 9.31
C LEU A 301 21.17 0.74 8.64
N ILE A 302 21.12 0.54 7.33
CA ILE A 302 19.87 0.36 6.58
C ILE A 302 19.81 -1.06 6.06
N VAL A 303 18.73 -1.79 6.38
CA VAL A 303 18.45 -3.12 5.85
C VAL A 303 17.02 -3.16 5.36
N SER A 304 16.80 -3.74 4.20
CA SER A 304 15.48 -4.03 3.65
C SER A 304 15.53 -5.42 3.06
N LYS A 305 14.73 -6.35 3.59
CA LYS A 305 14.48 -7.66 2.98
C LYS A 305 13.03 -7.69 2.55
N PHE A 306 12.80 -7.49 1.26
CA PHE A 306 11.47 -7.36 0.69
C PHE A 306 11.17 -8.54 -0.21
N HIS A 307 10.09 -9.25 0.10
CA HIS A 307 9.52 -10.29 -0.73
C HIS A 307 8.06 -9.96 -0.96
N GLN A 308 7.63 -9.91 -2.23
CA GLN A 308 6.24 -9.68 -2.59
C GLN A 308 5.79 -10.77 -3.57
N PRO A 309 5.42 -11.95 -3.06
CA PRO A 309 4.74 -12.94 -3.87
C PRO A 309 3.37 -12.41 -4.31
N PHE A 310 3.04 -12.64 -5.57
CA PHE A 310 1.74 -12.30 -6.16
C PHE A 310 1.12 -13.54 -6.78
N GLY A 311 -0.20 -13.58 -6.86
CA GLY A 311 -0.87 -14.85 -7.09
C GLY A 311 -2.38 -14.77 -7.05
N ARG A 312 -2.98 -15.90 -6.64
CA ARG A 312 -4.42 -16.09 -6.49
C ARG A 312 -4.80 -16.37 -5.04
N PHE A 313 -5.99 -15.93 -4.66
CA PHE A 313 -6.61 -16.15 -3.38
C PHE A 313 -7.88 -16.99 -3.54
N GLU A 314 -8.07 -17.91 -2.60
CA GLU A 314 -9.25 -18.74 -2.47
C GLU A 314 -9.73 -18.75 -1.01
N GLY A 315 -11.02 -18.92 -0.78
CA GLY A 315 -11.57 -19.03 0.57
C GLY A 315 -12.82 -18.18 0.77
N THR A 316 -13.01 -17.66 1.99
CA THR A 316 -14.25 -16.96 2.36
C THR A 316 -14.01 -15.68 3.14
N LEU A 317 -14.85 -14.69 2.86
CA LEU A 317 -15.06 -13.51 3.69
C LEU A 317 -16.48 -13.53 4.28
N ARG A 318 -16.67 -12.99 5.49
CA ARG A 318 -17.95 -13.07 6.21
C ARG A 318 -18.32 -11.78 6.94
N ASP A 319 -19.61 -11.43 6.93
CA ASP A 319 -20.21 -10.35 7.72
C ASP A 319 -21.58 -10.80 8.24
N GLY A 320 -21.65 -11.21 9.51
CA GLY A 320 -22.83 -11.87 10.07
C GLY A 320 -23.14 -13.19 9.35
N ASN A 321 -24.33 -13.31 8.77
CA ASN A 321 -24.77 -14.50 8.04
C ASN A 321 -24.35 -14.49 6.56
N GLN A 322 -23.84 -13.36 6.04
CA GLN A 322 -23.38 -13.26 4.66
C GLN A 322 -21.98 -13.85 4.51
N VAL A 323 -21.78 -14.63 3.45
CA VAL A 323 -20.51 -15.27 3.10
C VAL A 323 -20.24 -15.02 1.63
N TRP A 324 -19.04 -14.52 1.33
CA TRP A 324 -18.56 -14.35 -0.04
C TRP A 324 -17.46 -15.37 -0.29
N GLU A 325 -17.65 -16.21 -1.31
CA GLU A 325 -16.71 -17.25 -1.71
C GLU A 325 -15.79 -16.73 -2.81
N LEU A 326 -14.50 -16.70 -2.50
CA LEU A 326 -13.45 -16.26 -3.41
C LEU A 326 -12.83 -17.48 -4.08
N GLN A 327 -12.74 -17.42 -5.41
CA GLN A 327 -12.07 -18.41 -6.22
C GLN A 327 -11.24 -17.70 -7.28
N ASN A 328 -9.94 -18.01 -7.35
CA ASN A 328 -9.01 -17.39 -8.30
C ASN A 328 -8.97 -15.85 -8.23
N VAL A 329 -9.14 -15.26 -7.04
CA VAL A 329 -9.08 -13.80 -6.88
C VAL A 329 -7.63 -13.34 -6.86
N SER A 330 -7.26 -12.40 -7.74
CA SER A 330 -5.87 -11.96 -7.87
C SER A 330 -5.46 -11.00 -6.74
N GLY A 331 -4.19 -11.04 -6.36
CA GLY A 331 -3.62 -10.08 -5.43
C GLY A 331 -2.15 -10.31 -5.11
N PHE A 332 -1.72 -9.63 -4.05
CA PHE A 332 -0.36 -9.56 -3.55
C PHE A 332 -0.31 -10.07 -2.12
N THR A 333 0.82 -10.66 -1.77
CA THR A 333 1.27 -10.83 -0.39
C THR A 333 2.64 -10.19 -0.23
N GLU A 334 3.01 -9.83 0.98
CA GLU A 334 4.36 -9.40 1.31
C GLU A 334 4.87 -10.06 2.58
N GLU A 335 6.16 -10.31 2.60
CA GLU A 335 6.99 -10.35 3.80
C GLU A 335 8.04 -9.25 3.66
N HIS A 336 8.05 -8.31 4.60
CA HIS A 336 9.06 -7.25 4.59
C HIS A 336 9.63 -7.03 5.98
N TYR A 337 10.95 -7.20 6.06
CA TYR A 337 11.76 -6.68 7.17
C TYR A 337 12.49 -5.41 6.76
N ALA A 338 12.31 -4.34 7.53
CA ALA A 338 13.01 -3.08 7.36
C ALA A 338 13.71 -2.65 8.66
N LYS A 339 14.99 -2.29 8.51
CA LYS A 339 15.82 -1.60 9.50
C LYS A 339 16.13 -0.22 8.90
N TRP A 340 15.42 0.82 9.32
CA TRP A 340 15.43 2.16 8.72
C TRP A 340 16.65 3.04 9.00
#